data_AF-A0A495YFR6-F1
#
_entry.id   AF-A0A495YFR6-F1
#
_cell.length_a   1.000
_cell.length_b   1.000
_cell.length_c   1.000
_cell.angle_alpha   90.00
_cell.angle_beta   90.00
_cell.angle_gamma   90.00
#
_symmetry.space_group_name_H-M   'P 1'
#
loop_
_entity.id
_entity.type
_entity.pdbx_description
1 polymer ?
#
loop_
_entity_poly.entity_id
_entity_poly.type
_entity_poly.pdbx_seq_one_letter_code
_entity_poly.pdbx_strand_id
1 'polypeptide(L)'
;MTRGYKQSDKYLITDITDEQLWDGAVCPMPNERQHVDRLWSEFERLILGSDLSGAFAQLTHILFLEAILDALATTMPEFKSLPLDAPRSTRLAELVERNQFSLVPDSDGIRDFLDQITDPSHRGVALARLRRMLLDEAQRRTCLSSLPIADLRRRLLMDGQKTITPQTRGQVHPRHGVPDGYVSFEKATLLIGCTKDLLKHLIQEDFSHGAVTVQHGNKRYIFFPSWAVEACRRWFASVVTHEQLMTELCITRSGYITLLKSGLLKPLTVKGQAYFYRTHLTSLCHRLEELSRPCPASFAHLQPLFGTWLPWRGPYTSSSCEMLQDIFAGKFPIFRRLENPSLSAYFIDSTAIERLRQFRMNIVAKQARLERSSQQLSFLPE
;
A
#
# COMPACT_ATOMS: atom_id res chain seq x y z
N MET A 1 -11.05 -18.10 2.58
CA MET A 1 -10.21 -18.94 1.72
C MET A 1 -9.92 -18.21 0.42
N THR A 2 -8.66 -18.05 0.03
CA THR A 2 -8.24 -17.31 -1.16
C THR A 2 -8.72 -18.01 -2.44
N ARG A 3 -9.13 -17.25 -3.46
CA ARG A 3 -9.78 -17.75 -4.70
C ARG A 3 -8.97 -18.78 -5.51
N GLY A 4 -7.68 -18.97 -5.21
CA GLY A 4 -6.80 -19.92 -5.90
C GLY A 4 -7.06 -21.40 -5.59
N TYR A 5 -7.73 -21.73 -4.47
CA TYR A 5 -7.94 -23.12 -4.02
C TYR A 5 -9.13 -23.84 -4.67
N LYS A 6 -9.75 -23.25 -5.71
CA LYS A 6 -10.85 -23.88 -6.46
C LYS A 6 -10.40 -24.50 -7.79
N GLN A 7 -9.10 -24.54 -8.06
CA GLN A 7 -8.56 -25.17 -9.27
C GLN A 7 -8.27 -26.65 -8.98
N SER A 8 -8.60 -27.54 -9.92
CA SER A 8 -8.53 -29.00 -9.77
C SER A 8 -7.13 -29.57 -9.57
N ASP A 9 -6.11 -28.75 -9.80
CA ASP A 9 -4.67 -29.01 -9.77
C ASP A 9 -3.97 -28.38 -8.54
N LYS A 10 -4.72 -27.88 -7.55
CA LYS A 10 -4.17 -27.21 -6.35
C LYS A 10 -4.64 -27.87 -5.07
N TYR A 11 -3.70 -28.49 -4.36
CA TYR A 11 -3.93 -29.18 -3.10
C TYR A 11 -3.46 -28.34 -1.90
N LEU A 12 -4.10 -28.56 -0.75
CA LEU A 12 -3.55 -28.15 0.54
C LEU A 12 -2.38 -29.07 0.87
N ILE A 13 -1.26 -28.50 1.36
CA ILE A 13 -0.07 -29.29 1.73
C ILE A 13 -0.40 -30.35 2.81
N THR A 14 -1.42 -30.13 3.61
CA THR A 14 -1.91 -31.09 4.62
C THR A 14 -2.76 -32.22 4.04
N ASP A 15 -3.23 -32.07 2.81
CA ASP A 15 -4.25 -32.94 2.20
C ASP A 15 -3.73 -33.64 0.93
N ILE A 16 -2.44 -33.46 0.60
CA ILE A 16 -1.79 -34.06 -0.56
C ILE A 16 -1.23 -35.43 -0.20
N THR A 17 -1.43 -36.43 -1.06
CA THR A 17 -0.84 -37.76 -0.86
C THR A 17 0.56 -37.83 -1.46
N ASP A 18 1.37 -38.80 -1.02
CA ASP A 18 2.71 -39.01 -1.58
C ASP A 18 2.62 -39.31 -3.08
N GLU A 19 1.65 -40.10 -3.54
CA GLU A 19 1.46 -40.39 -4.96
C GLU A 19 1.15 -39.13 -5.77
N GLN A 20 0.41 -38.18 -5.19
CA GLN A 20 0.13 -36.88 -5.81
C GLN A 20 1.34 -35.94 -5.81
N LEU A 21 2.26 -36.07 -4.85
CA LEU A 21 3.53 -35.35 -4.85
C LEU A 21 4.49 -35.88 -5.93
N TRP A 22 4.43 -37.17 -6.25
CA TRP A 22 5.25 -37.81 -7.27
C TRP A 22 4.67 -37.74 -8.69
N ASP A 23 3.37 -37.43 -8.83
CA ASP A 23 2.72 -37.35 -10.14
C ASP A 23 3.32 -36.25 -11.01
N GLY A 24 3.83 -36.62 -12.18
CA GLY A 24 4.54 -35.71 -13.08
C GLY A 24 5.96 -35.32 -12.65
N ALA A 25 6.52 -35.93 -11.60
CA ALA A 25 7.90 -35.68 -11.19
C ALA A 25 8.89 -36.19 -12.26
N VAL A 26 9.79 -35.30 -12.69
CA VAL A 26 10.85 -35.59 -13.66
C VAL A 26 12.21 -35.47 -12.97
N CYS A 27 13.20 -36.23 -13.45
CA CYS A 27 14.57 -36.10 -12.96
C CYS A 27 15.06 -34.67 -13.22
N PRO A 28 15.51 -33.92 -12.19
CA PRO A 28 15.95 -32.55 -12.37
C PRO A 28 17.22 -32.49 -13.21
N MET A 29 17.32 -31.48 -14.05
CA MET A 29 18.56 -31.17 -14.77
C MET A 29 19.67 -30.79 -13.77
N PRO A 30 20.97 -30.96 -14.10
CA PRO A 30 22.05 -30.69 -13.16
C PRO A 30 22.03 -29.27 -12.57
N ASN A 31 21.65 -28.27 -13.36
CA ASN A 31 21.51 -26.87 -12.91
C ASN A 31 20.29 -26.67 -11.99
N GLU A 32 19.16 -27.33 -12.26
CA GLU A 32 17.97 -27.33 -11.40
C GLU A 32 18.29 -27.97 -10.05
N ARG A 33 18.94 -29.14 -10.08
CA ARG A 33 19.39 -29.82 -8.86
C ARG A 33 20.33 -28.92 -8.06
N GLN A 34 21.31 -28.30 -8.71
CA GLN A 34 22.21 -27.39 -8.04
C GLN A 34 21.49 -26.17 -7.43
N HIS A 35 20.47 -25.63 -8.10
CA HIS A 35 19.66 -24.55 -7.57
C HIS A 35 18.87 -24.99 -6.32
N VAL A 36 18.23 -26.15 -6.38
CA VAL A 36 17.48 -26.72 -5.25
C VAL A 36 18.42 -27.00 -4.08
N ASP A 37 19.54 -27.69 -4.31
CA ASP A 37 20.52 -28.02 -3.27
C ASP A 37 21.04 -26.74 -2.57
N ARG A 38 21.35 -25.68 -3.33
CA ARG A 38 21.82 -24.39 -2.78
C ARG A 38 20.82 -23.74 -1.82
N LEU A 39 19.51 -23.85 -2.09
CA LEU A 39 18.48 -23.20 -1.31
C LEU A 39 17.95 -24.10 -0.18
N TRP A 40 17.74 -25.38 -0.45
CA TRP A 40 16.92 -26.26 0.38
C TRP A 40 17.72 -27.26 1.23
N SER A 41 18.97 -27.60 0.87
CA SER A 41 19.73 -28.63 1.61
C SER A 41 19.93 -28.31 3.09
N GLU A 42 20.14 -27.04 3.44
CA GLU A 42 20.27 -26.64 4.85
C GLU A 42 18.95 -26.76 5.60
N PHE A 43 17.84 -26.39 4.96
CA PHE A 43 16.51 -26.55 5.54
C PHE A 43 16.17 -28.02 5.80
N GLU A 44 16.47 -28.90 4.85
CA GLU A 44 16.30 -30.35 5.00
C GLU A 44 17.15 -30.88 6.17
N ARG A 45 18.41 -30.44 6.27
CA ARG A 45 19.30 -30.80 7.38
C ARG A 45 18.73 -30.36 8.73
N LEU A 46 18.19 -29.14 8.82
CA LEU A 46 17.60 -28.60 10.05
C LEU A 46 16.34 -29.35 10.47
N ILE A 47 15.50 -29.75 9.51
CA ILE A 47 14.32 -30.60 9.78
C ILE A 47 14.76 -31.97 10.31
N LEU A 48 15.69 -32.63 9.61
CA LEU A 48 16.19 -33.95 10.02
C LEU A 48 16.90 -33.89 11.38
N GLY A 49 17.57 -32.77 11.67
CA GLY A 49 18.19 -32.47 12.95
C GLY A 49 17.22 -32.03 14.06
N SER A 50 15.92 -31.97 13.79
CA SER A 50 14.87 -31.50 14.71
C SER A 50 15.01 -30.06 15.22
N ASP A 51 15.77 -29.21 14.52
CA ASP A 51 15.82 -27.77 14.81
C ASP A 51 14.72 -27.03 14.04
N LEU A 52 13.52 -27.05 14.61
CA LEU A 52 12.34 -26.42 14.01
C LEU A 52 12.44 -24.89 13.95
N SER A 53 13.16 -24.26 14.90
CA SER A 53 13.34 -22.81 14.92
C SER A 53 14.26 -22.36 13.80
N GLY A 54 15.39 -23.05 13.64
CA GLY A 54 16.29 -22.86 12.51
C GLY A 54 15.59 -23.11 11.18
N ALA A 55 14.84 -24.21 11.07
CA ALA A 55 14.09 -24.55 9.86
C ALA A 55 13.06 -23.45 9.48
N PHE A 56 12.34 -22.88 10.45
CA PHE A 56 11.38 -21.81 10.16
C PHE A 56 12.05 -20.51 9.67
N ALA A 57 13.17 -20.13 10.28
CA ALA A 57 13.96 -18.98 9.83
C ALA A 57 14.48 -19.21 8.40
N GLN A 58 15.03 -20.40 8.15
CA GLN A 58 15.55 -20.80 6.85
C GLN A 58 14.45 -20.78 5.78
N LEU A 59 13.28 -21.35 6.07
CA LEU A 59 12.13 -21.36 5.16
C LEU A 59 11.71 -19.94 4.79
N THR A 60 11.72 -19.01 5.77
CA THR A 60 11.37 -17.62 5.52
C THR A 60 12.36 -16.95 4.54
N HIS A 61 13.66 -17.20 4.69
CA HIS A 61 14.68 -16.70 3.78
C HIS A 61 14.55 -17.30 2.37
N ILE A 62 14.32 -18.62 2.27
CA ILE A 62 14.12 -19.32 0.99
C ILE A 62 12.90 -18.75 0.25
N LEU A 63 11.76 -18.65 0.93
CA LEU A 63 10.53 -18.11 0.34
C LEU A 63 10.71 -16.66 -0.14
N PHE A 64 11.49 -15.86 0.58
CA PHE A 64 11.82 -14.51 0.16
C PHE A 64 12.65 -14.50 -1.12
N LEU A 65 13.75 -15.28 -1.17
CA LEU A 65 14.63 -15.36 -2.34
C LEU A 65 13.87 -15.84 -3.58
N GLU A 66 13.11 -16.94 -3.44
CA GLU A 66 12.28 -17.47 -4.52
C GLU A 66 11.25 -16.45 -5.02
N ALA A 67 10.59 -15.74 -4.12
CA ALA A 67 9.59 -14.75 -4.50
C ALA A 67 10.16 -13.53 -5.22
N ILE A 68 11.44 -13.19 -5.01
CA ILE A 68 12.15 -12.16 -5.77
C ILE A 68 12.61 -12.74 -7.12
N LEU A 69 13.18 -13.93 -7.14
CA LEU A 69 13.62 -14.60 -8.38
C LEU A 69 12.45 -14.83 -9.35
N ASP A 70 11.29 -15.25 -8.86
CA ASP A 70 10.06 -15.34 -9.65
C ASP A 70 9.69 -14.01 -10.29
N ALA A 71 9.82 -12.91 -9.55
CA ALA A 71 9.54 -11.59 -10.08
C ALA A 71 10.55 -11.22 -11.17
N LEU A 72 11.84 -11.48 -10.97
CA LEU A 72 12.88 -11.27 -11.98
C LEU A 72 12.69 -12.13 -13.23
N ALA A 73 12.19 -13.36 -13.08
CA ALA A 73 11.89 -14.22 -14.21
C ALA A 73 10.79 -13.63 -15.12
N THR A 74 9.88 -12.80 -14.60
CA THR A 74 8.85 -12.14 -15.42
C THR A 74 9.35 -11.01 -16.32
N THR A 75 10.55 -10.48 -16.07
CA THR A 75 11.15 -9.40 -16.87
C THR A 75 12.00 -9.88 -18.04
N MET A 76 12.33 -11.16 -18.07
CA MET A 76 13.04 -11.75 -19.19
C MET A 76 12.08 -11.75 -20.39
N PRO A 77 12.38 -11.02 -21.47
CA PRO A 77 11.58 -11.13 -22.69
C PRO A 77 11.66 -12.58 -23.16
N GLU A 78 10.60 -13.11 -23.77
CA GLU A 78 10.55 -14.46 -24.35
C GLU A 78 11.70 -14.65 -25.36
N PHE A 79 12.88 -15.03 -24.87
CA PHE A 79 14.10 -15.15 -25.64
C PHE A 79 14.46 -16.63 -25.72
N LYS A 80 13.98 -17.28 -26.79
CA LYS A 80 14.56 -18.37 -27.61
C LYS A 80 15.28 -19.59 -26.99
N SER A 81 15.63 -19.66 -25.70
CA SER A 81 16.31 -20.83 -25.11
C SER A 81 15.35 -21.85 -24.49
N LEU A 82 14.34 -21.39 -23.76
CA LEU A 82 13.38 -22.28 -23.08
C LEU A 82 12.01 -22.30 -23.76
N PRO A 83 11.38 -23.48 -23.90
CA PRO A 83 10.00 -23.59 -24.36
C PRO A 83 9.04 -22.87 -23.40
N LEU A 84 7.91 -22.38 -23.93
CA LEU A 84 6.87 -21.66 -23.15
C LEU A 84 6.38 -22.44 -21.93
N ASP A 85 6.49 -23.77 -21.96
CA ASP A 85 6.07 -24.69 -20.91
C ASP A 85 7.22 -25.19 -20.03
N ALA A 86 8.40 -24.57 -20.09
CA ALA A 86 9.53 -24.97 -19.24
C ALA A 86 9.14 -24.88 -17.75
N PRO A 87 9.48 -25.88 -16.92
CA PRO A 87 9.22 -25.87 -15.48
C PRO A 87 9.75 -24.62 -14.79
N ARG A 88 9.09 -24.21 -13.70
CA ARG A 88 9.52 -23.06 -12.89
C ARG A 88 10.97 -23.22 -12.42
N SER A 89 11.34 -24.40 -11.92
CA SER A 89 12.68 -24.74 -11.47
C SER A 89 13.74 -24.48 -12.55
N THR A 90 13.47 -24.86 -13.80
CA THR A 90 14.35 -24.62 -14.96
C THR A 90 14.59 -23.13 -15.18
N ARG A 91 13.51 -22.34 -15.16
CA ARG A 91 13.58 -20.89 -15.39
C ARG A 91 14.39 -20.18 -14.31
N LEU A 92 14.19 -20.57 -13.04
CA LEU A 92 14.92 -19.98 -11.93
C LEU A 92 16.40 -20.38 -11.95
N ALA A 93 16.71 -21.65 -12.24
CA ALA A 93 18.08 -22.13 -12.36
C ALA A 93 18.85 -21.41 -13.48
N GLU A 94 18.26 -21.28 -14.67
CA GLU A 94 18.87 -20.54 -15.79
C GLU A 94 19.05 -19.06 -15.47
N LEU A 95 18.07 -18.43 -14.81
CA LEU A 95 18.18 -17.03 -14.38
C LEU A 95 19.36 -16.82 -13.43
N VAL A 96 19.50 -17.70 -12.44
CA VAL A 96 20.56 -17.64 -11.42
C VAL A 96 21.93 -17.85 -12.05
N GLU A 97 22.05 -18.85 -12.92
CA GLU A 97 23.30 -19.17 -13.62
C GLU A 97 23.73 -18.04 -14.55
N ARG A 98 22.79 -17.52 -15.37
CA ARG A 98 23.07 -16.47 -16.36
C ARG A 98 23.49 -15.14 -15.72
N ASN A 99 22.86 -14.76 -14.61
CA ASN A 99 23.19 -13.53 -13.90
C ASN A 99 24.26 -13.75 -12.82
N GLN A 100 24.76 -14.98 -12.67
CA GLN A 100 25.74 -15.38 -11.66
C GLN A 100 25.34 -14.97 -10.24
N PHE A 101 24.05 -15.10 -9.92
CA PHE A 101 23.56 -14.75 -8.60
C PHE A 101 24.06 -15.74 -7.54
N SER A 102 24.70 -15.20 -6.50
CA SER A 102 24.98 -15.94 -5.28
C SER A 102 23.73 -15.94 -4.41
N LEU A 103 23.18 -17.12 -4.18
CA LEU A 103 22.02 -17.34 -3.34
C LEU A 103 22.45 -18.05 -2.07
N VAL A 104 22.38 -17.34 -0.95
CA VAL A 104 22.56 -17.91 0.38
C VAL A 104 21.30 -17.60 1.19
N PRO A 105 20.57 -18.62 1.67
CA PRO A 105 19.28 -18.47 2.39
C PRO A 105 19.45 -17.99 3.84
N ASP A 106 20.19 -16.89 4.04
CA ASP A 106 20.30 -16.19 5.31
C ASP A 106 20.15 -14.66 5.12
N SER A 107 20.20 -13.91 6.23
CA SER A 107 20.00 -12.46 6.21
C SER A 107 21.08 -11.69 5.45
N ASP A 108 22.33 -12.17 5.44
CA ASP A 108 23.44 -11.50 4.75
C ASP A 108 23.45 -11.88 3.27
N GLY A 109 23.21 -13.15 2.96
CA GLY A 109 22.98 -13.65 1.61
C GLY A 109 21.84 -12.95 0.88
N ILE A 110 20.73 -12.65 1.57
CA ILE A 110 19.65 -11.83 1.01
C ILE A 110 20.15 -10.42 0.64
N ARG A 111 20.95 -9.79 1.51
CA ARG A 111 21.49 -8.45 1.24
C ARG A 111 22.44 -8.48 0.06
N ASP A 112 23.36 -9.43 0.04
CA ASP A 112 24.35 -9.61 -1.01
C ASP A 112 23.69 -9.93 -2.35
N PHE A 113 22.65 -10.77 -2.35
CA PHE A 113 21.85 -11.07 -3.53
C PHE A 113 21.18 -9.79 -4.09
N LEU A 114 20.54 -8.99 -3.24
CA LEU A 114 19.91 -7.74 -3.68
C LEU A 114 20.94 -6.73 -4.23
N ASP A 115 22.14 -6.71 -3.67
CA ASP A 115 23.23 -5.86 -4.14
C ASP A 115 23.75 -6.30 -5.52
N GLN A 116 23.70 -7.60 -5.84
CA GLN A 116 24.06 -8.14 -7.16
C GLN A 116 23.06 -7.80 -8.27
N ILE A 117 21.82 -7.40 -7.94
CA ILE A 117 20.81 -7.00 -8.93
C ILE A 117 21.17 -5.63 -9.49
N THR A 118 22.05 -5.58 -10.49
CA THR A 118 22.53 -4.33 -11.09
C THR A 118 21.69 -3.87 -12.28
N ASP A 119 21.05 -4.79 -12.99
CA ASP A 119 20.22 -4.47 -14.16
C ASP A 119 19.01 -3.58 -13.79
N PRO A 120 18.82 -2.41 -14.43
CA PRO A 120 17.75 -1.49 -14.08
C PRO A 120 16.32 -2.08 -14.18
N SER A 121 16.08 -3.00 -15.11
CA SER A 121 14.78 -3.65 -15.29
C SER A 121 14.51 -4.63 -14.15
N HIS A 122 15.51 -5.45 -13.81
CA HIS A 122 15.48 -6.37 -12.67
C HIS A 122 15.31 -5.61 -11.35
N ARG A 123 16.05 -4.50 -11.16
CA ARG A 123 15.90 -3.64 -9.98
C ARG A 123 14.49 -3.07 -9.86
N GLY A 124 13.92 -2.58 -10.97
CA GLY A 124 12.56 -2.05 -10.99
C GLY A 124 11.53 -3.07 -10.52
N VAL A 125 11.66 -4.31 -10.99
CA VAL A 125 10.74 -5.39 -10.62
C VAL A 125 10.98 -5.96 -9.22
N ALA A 126 12.24 -6.10 -8.79
CA ALA A 126 12.55 -6.41 -7.40
C ALA A 126 11.96 -5.36 -6.44
N LEU A 127 12.09 -4.07 -6.74
CA LEU A 127 11.51 -2.99 -5.95
C LEU A 127 9.98 -3.03 -5.92
N ALA A 128 9.34 -3.33 -7.05
CA ALA A 128 7.89 -3.50 -7.14
C ALA A 128 7.42 -4.71 -6.31
N ARG A 129 8.18 -5.82 -6.34
CA ARG A 129 7.90 -7.03 -5.58
C ARG A 129 8.04 -6.79 -4.07
N LEU A 130 9.12 -6.15 -3.64
CA LEU A 130 9.32 -5.75 -2.24
C LEU A 130 8.22 -4.81 -1.74
N ARG A 131 7.78 -3.87 -2.58
CA ARG A 131 6.62 -3.02 -2.25
C ARG A 131 5.35 -3.84 -2.08
N ARG A 132 5.09 -4.80 -2.97
CA ARG A 132 3.92 -5.67 -2.88
C ARG A 132 3.94 -6.53 -1.61
N MET A 133 5.09 -7.12 -1.28
CA MET A 133 5.27 -7.86 -0.02
C MET A 133 4.96 -6.99 1.21
N LEU A 134 5.43 -5.74 1.25
CA LEU A 134 5.10 -4.81 2.35
C LEU A 134 3.60 -4.49 2.44
N LEU A 135 2.90 -4.38 1.30
CA LEU A 135 1.46 -4.17 1.27
C LEU A 135 0.70 -5.40 1.73
N ASP A 136 1.15 -6.59 1.31
CA ASP A 136 0.55 -7.87 1.69
C ASP A 136 0.72 -8.11 3.20
N GLU A 137 1.92 -7.87 3.75
CA GLU A 137 2.20 -7.97 5.20
C GLU A 137 1.39 -6.96 6.04
N ALA A 138 1.13 -5.77 5.49
CA ALA A 138 0.29 -4.78 6.16
C ALA A 138 -1.19 -5.21 6.23
N GLN A 139 -1.64 -6.04 5.29
CA GLN A 139 -3.01 -6.59 5.28
C GLN A 139 -3.12 -7.88 6.09
N ARG A 140 -2.10 -8.74 6.03
CA ARG A 140 -2.05 -10.02 6.74
C ARG A 140 -0.59 -10.39 7.02
N ARG A 141 -0.23 -10.48 8.30
CA ARG A 141 1.11 -10.93 8.71
C ARG A 141 1.36 -12.37 8.26
N THR A 142 2.47 -12.59 7.58
CA THR A 142 2.99 -13.93 7.22
C THR A 142 4.37 -14.15 7.85
N CYS A 143 5.03 -15.28 7.54
CA CYS A 143 6.40 -15.56 7.99
C CYS A 143 7.40 -14.48 7.56
N LEU A 144 7.14 -13.79 6.43
CA LEU A 144 7.98 -12.72 5.90
C LEU A 144 8.03 -11.47 6.80
N SER A 145 7.10 -11.30 7.75
CA SER A 145 7.12 -10.21 8.74
C SER A 145 8.37 -10.19 9.63
N SER A 146 9.07 -11.33 9.74
CA SER A 146 10.35 -11.43 10.47
C SER A 146 11.52 -10.78 9.73
N LEU A 147 11.37 -10.50 8.43
CA LEU A 147 12.42 -9.91 7.60
C LEU A 147 12.33 -8.37 7.58
N PRO A 148 13.47 -7.66 7.53
CA PRO A 148 13.51 -6.21 7.43
C PRO A 148 13.22 -5.71 6.00
N ILE A 149 12.09 -6.11 5.40
CA ILE A 149 11.74 -5.85 3.98
C ILE A 149 11.76 -4.34 3.65
N ALA A 150 11.34 -3.49 4.59
CA ALA A 150 11.36 -2.04 4.41
C ALA A 150 12.79 -1.48 4.28
N ASP A 151 13.73 -2.03 5.05
CA ASP A 151 15.14 -1.61 5.01
C ASP A 151 15.85 -2.22 3.80
N LEU A 152 15.57 -3.48 3.43
CA LEU A 152 16.06 -4.10 2.21
C LEU A 152 15.62 -3.30 0.97
N ARG A 153 14.35 -2.88 0.92
CA ARG A 153 13.85 -2.01 -0.14
C ARG A 153 14.52 -0.64 -0.14
N ARG A 154 14.77 -0.05 1.04
CA ARG A 154 15.47 1.23 1.16
C ARG A 154 16.90 1.11 0.64
N ARG A 155 17.63 0.07 1.04
CA ARG A 155 18.99 -0.23 0.58
C ARG A 155 19.04 -0.39 -0.94
N LEU A 156 18.16 -1.22 -1.51
CA LEU A 156 18.06 -1.38 -2.96
C LEU A 156 17.66 -0.06 -3.68
N LEU A 157 16.98 0.88 -3.03
CA LEU A 157 16.77 2.21 -3.60
C LEU A 157 18.02 3.09 -3.53
N MET A 158 18.79 3.02 -2.43
CA MET A 158 19.94 3.88 -2.17
C MET A 158 21.23 3.40 -2.85
N ASP A 159 21.47 2.09 -2.98
CA ASP A 159 22.64 1.58 -3.71
C ASP A 159 22.51 1.80 -5.22
N GLY A 160 21.28 1.99 -5.73
CA GLY A 160 21.02 2.51 -7.07
C GLY A 160 21.40 3.99 -7.24
N GLN A 161 21.74 4.70 -6.14
CA GLN A 161 22.32 6.04 -6.16
C GLN A 161 23.85 6.02 -6.07
N LYS A 162 24.46 4.98 -5.46
CA LYS A 162 25.93 4.83 -5.39
C LYS A 162 26.56 4.49 -6.73
N THR A 163 25.84 3.77 -7.58
CA THR A 163 26.12 3.81 -9.02
C THR A 163 25.59 5.14 -9.55
N ILE A 164 26.39 6.20 -9.39
CA ILE A 164 26.50 7.24 -10.41
C ILE A 164 27.13 6.54 -11.62
N THR A 165 26.37 5.65 -12.25
CA THR A 165 26.60 5.37 -13.65
C THR A 165 26.39 6.70 -14.36
N PRO A 166 27.36 7.16 -15.17
CA PRO A 166 27.16 8.35 -15.96
C PRO A 166 25.88 8.14 -16.76
N GLN A 167 24.95 9.09 -16.62
CA GLN A 167 23.81 9.35 -17.50
C GLN A 167 23.31 8.13 -18.25
N THR A 168 22.15 7.57 -17.88
CA THR A 168 21.43 6.55 -18.66
C THR A 168 21.46 6.92 -20.16
N ARG A 169 22.40 6.33 -20.89
CA ARG A 169 22.50 6.31 -22.35
C ARG A 169 21.43 5.34 -22.84
N GLY A 170 20.16 5.67 -22.60
CA GLY A 170 19.07 5.07 -23.34
C GLY A 170 19.13 5.59 -24.78
N GLN A 171 18.86 4.72 -25.76
CA GLN A 171 18.92 4.99 -27.21
C GLN A 171 18.02 6.15 -27.72
N VAL A 172 17.39 6.93 -26.84
CA VAL A 172 16.48 8.04 -27.16
C VAL A 172 16.78 9.31 -26.34
N HIS A 173 18.00 9.46 -25.80
CA HIS A 173 18.37 10.65 -25.02
C HIS A 173 19.35 11.56 -25.79
N PRO A 174 19.14 12.89 -25.80
CA PRO A 174 20.08 13.81 -26.41
C PRO A 174 21.43 13.71 -25.70
N ARG A 175 22.50 13.49 -26.47
CA ARG A 175 23.89 13.38 -25.97
C ARG A 175 24.41 14.69 -25.32
N HIS A 176 23.70 15.80 -25.51
CA HIS A 176 24.10 17.13 -25.10
C HIS A 176 22.89 17.89 -24.52
N GLY A 177 23.11 18.63 -23.43
CA GLY A 177 22.12 19.55 -22.86
C GLY A 177 21.36 19.07 -21.62
N VAL A 178 21.72 17.94 -21.01
CA VAL A 178 21.21 17.56 -19.67
C VAL A 178 22.07 18.25 -18.61
N PRO A 179 21.52 19.16 -17.78
CA PRO A 179 22.29 19.78 -16.72
C PRO A 179 22.66 18.76 -15.64
N ASP A 180 23.86 18.84 -15.09
CA ASP A 180 24.31 17.93 -14.03
C ASP A 180 23.41 18.06 -12.78
N GLY A 181 23.08 16.94 -12.15
CA GLY A 181 22.16 16.88 -11.00
C GLY A 181 20.67 16.77 -11.37
N TYR A 182 20.35 16.67 -12.65
CA TYR A 182 18.98 16.54 -13.15
C TYR A 182 18.60 15.11 -13.54
N VAL A 183 17.31 14.83 -13.43
CA VAL A 183 16.68 13.52 -13.63
C VAL A 183 15.60 13.66 -14.69
N SER A 184 15.55 12.74 -15.65
CA SER A 184 14.52 12.74 -16.69
C SER A 184 13.12 12.55 -16.11
N PHE A 185 12.10 13.07 -16.79
CA PHE A 185 10.70 12.92 -16.39
C PHE A 185 10.31 11.48 -16.06
N GLU A 186 10.72 10.51 -16.89
CA GLU A 186 10.40 9.10 -16.65
C GLU A 186 11.07 8.55 -15.40
N LYS A 187 12.36 8.87 -15.19
CA LYS A 187 13.08 8.48 -13.99
C LYS A 187 12.53 9.17 -12.74
N ALA A 188 12.08 10.43 -12.84
CA ALA A 188 11.44 11.14 -11.74
C ALA A 188 10.12 10.47 -11.32
N THR A 189 9.28 10.03 -12.27
CA THR A 189 8.04 9.29 -11.92
C THR A 189 8.32 8.00 -11.16
N LEU A 190 9.37 7.26 -11.56
CA LEU A 190 9.79 6.03 -10.89
C LEU A 190 10.33 6.31 -9.47
N LEU A 191 11.15 7.34 -9.31
CA LEU A 191 11.75 7.71 -8.02
C LEU A 191 10.72 8.25 -7.02
N ILE A 192 9.74 9.03 -7.48
CA ILE A 192 8.65 9.55 -6.65
C ILE A 192 7.62 8.45 -6.35
N GLY A 193 7.42 7.52 -7.30
CA GLY A 193 6.41 6.47 -7.21
C GLY A 193 4.99 6.95 -7.56
N CYS A 194 4.88 7.98 -8.41
CA CYS A 194 3.63 8.56 -8.88
C CYS A 194 3.36 8.24 -10.37
N THR A 195 2.12 8.47 -10.84
CA THR A 195 1.77 8.30 -12.25
C THR A 195 2.35 9.44 -13.10
N LYS A 196 2.61 9.17 -14.40
CA LYS A 196 3.07 10.19 -15.36
C LYS A 196 2.11 11.40 -15.40
N ASP A 197 0.80 11.16 -15.35
CA ASP A 197 -0.17 12.26 -15.39
C ASP A 197 -0.10 13.13 -14.14
N LEU A 198 0.05 12.53 -12.96
CA LEU A 198 0.16 13.29 -11.72
C LEU A 198 1.40 14.19 -11.72
N LEU A 199 2.56 13.67 -12.17
CA LEU A 199 3.78 14.47 -12.25
C LEU A 199 3.66 15.61 -13.28
N LYS A 200 3.01 15.40 -14.43
CA LYS A 200 2.74 16.48 -15.40
C LYS A 200 1.93 17.62 -14.80
N HIS A 201 0.96 17.32 -13.94
CA HIS A 201 0.16 18.35 -13.29
C HIS A 201 0.90 19.07 -12.19
N LEU A 202 1.71 18.35 -11.40
CA LEU A 202 2.58 18.99 -10.41
C LEU A 202 3.57 19.97 -11.06
N ILE A 203 3.95 19.74 -12.32
CA ILE A 203 4.73 20.72 -13.10
C ILE A 203 3.93 21.97 -13.46
N GLN A 204 2.65 21.81 -13.83
CA GLN A 204 1.79 22.90 -14.26
C GLN A 204 1.34 23.81 -13.11
N GLU A 205 1.27 23.28 -11.90
CA GLU A 205 0.89 23.99 -10.66
C GLU A 205 2.11 24.55 -9.90
N ASP A 206 3.23 24.82 -10.60
CA ASP A 206 4.49 25.37 -10.07
C ASP A 206 5.17 24.60 -8.92
N PHE A 207 4.73 23.37 -8.65
CA PHE A 207 5.34 22.54 -7.60
C PHE A 207 6.77 22.12 -7.95
N SER A 208 7.13 22.09 -9.24
CA SER A 208 8.47 21.76 -9.71
C SER A 208 9.32 23.00 -9.95
N HIS A 209 9.77 23.63 -8.85
CA HIS A 209 10.77 24.67 -8.92
C HIS A 209 12.04 24.14 -9.61
N GLY A 210 12.47 24.82 -10.69
CA GLY A 210 13.71 24.51 -11.40
C GLY A 210 13.64 23.37 -12.42
N ALA A 211 12.46 22.91 -12.85
CA ALA A 211 12.35 21.97 -13.97
C ALA A 211 12.87 22.60 -15.28
N VAL A 212 13.67 21.84 -16.04
CA VAL A 212 14.28 22.29 -17.30
C VAL A 212 13.68 21.51 -18.46
N THR A 213 13.19 22.22 -19.48
CA THR A 213 12.72 21.61 -20.73
C THR A 213 13.81 21.74 -21.79
N VAL A 214 14.28 20.61 -22.30
CA VAL A 214 15.28 20.54 -23.38
C VAL A 214 14.59 20.10 -24.66
N GLN A 215 14.76 20.87 -25.74
CA GLN A 215 14.29 20.49 -27.07
C GLN A 215 15.39 19.72 -27.81
N HIS A 216 15.03 18.59 -28.42
CA HIS A 216 15.93 17.84 -29.29
C HIS A 216 15.17 17.32 -30.52
N GLY A 217 15.46 17.92 -31.68
CA GLY A 217 14.63 17.79 -32.87
C GLY A 217 13.21 18.29 -32.60
N ASN A 218 12.20 17.53 -33.03
CA ASN A 218 10.78 17.85 -32.80
C ASN A 218 10.24 17.40 -31.42
N LYS A 219 11.07 16.80 -30.56
CA LYS A 219 10.65 16.27 -29.25
C LYS A 219 11.12 17.17 -28.11
N ARG A 220 10.25 17.36 -27.12
CA ARG A 220 10.53 18.09 -25.87
C ARG A 220 10.72 17.10 -24.73
N TYR A 221 11.80 17.24 -23.98
CA TYR A 221 12.12 16.43 -22.81
C TYR A 221 12.13 17.32 -21.57
N ILE A 222 11.52 16.84 -20.48
CA ILE A 222 11.48 17.56 -19.20
C ILE A 222 12.42 16.87 -18.22
N PHE A 223 13.21 17.68 -17.52
CA PHE A 223 14.17 17.25 -16.51
C PHE A 223 13.92 17.97 -15.19
N PHE A 224 14.13 17.28 -14.08
CA PHE A 224 13.94 17.79 -12.75
C PHE A 224 15.24 17.74 -11.96
N PRO A 225 15.56 18.76 -11.17
CA PRO A 225 16.69 18.66 -10.27
C PRO A 225 16.39 17.62 -9.18
N SER A 226 17.44 16.91 -8.75
CA SER A 226 17.29 15.77 -7.83
C SER A 226 16.65 16.15 -6.50
N TRP A 227 16.92 17.37 -5.99
CA TRP A 227 16.31 17.88 -4.77
C TRP A 227 14.79 18.07 -4.90
N ALA A 228 14.29 18.48 -6.09
CA ALA A 228 12.85 18.63 -6.32
C ALA A 228 12.16 17.28 -6.37
N VAL A 229 12.80 16.28 -7.00
CA VAL A 229 12.33 14.89 -7.00
C VAL A 229 12.23 14.36 -5.57
N GLU A 230 13.23 14.63 -4.73
CA GLU A 230 13.22 14.22 -3.32
C GLU A 230 12.15 14.95 -2.51
N ALA A 231 11.97 16.25 -2.70
CA ALA A 231 10.91 17.03 -2.05
C ALA A 231 9.53 16.50 -2.43
N CYS A 232 9.27 16.25 -3.72
CA CYS A 232 8.03 15.64 -4.19
C CYS A 232 7.80 14.25 -3.60
N ARG A 233 8.86 13.43 -3.51
CA ARG A 233 8.80 12.10 -2.87
C ARG A 233 8.43 12.20 -1.39
N ARG A 234 9.05 13.12 -0.63
CA ARG A 234 8.74 13.35 0.78
C ARG A 234 7.30 13.82 0.97
N TRP A 235 6.85 14.75 0.14
CA TRP A 235 5.47 15.21 0.15
C TRP A 235 4.50 14.06 -0.17
N PHE A 236 4.75 13.28 -1.21
CA PHE A 236 3.88 12.15 -1.58
C PHE A 236 3.83 11.07 -0.50
N ALA A 237 4.93 10.83 0.22
CA ALA A 237 4.96 9.93 1.37
C ALA A 237 4.19 10.46 2.59
N SER A 238 3.99 11.78 2.68
CA SER A 238 3.26 12.44 3.77
C SER A 238 1.74 12.49 3.55
N VAL A 239 1.27 12.21 2.33
CA VAL A 239 -0.15 12.28 1.97
C VAL A 239 -0.73 10.92 1.58
N VAL A 240 -2.04 10.78 1.71
CA VAL A 240 -2.81 9.59 1.28
C VAL A 240 -4.02 10.00 0.45
N THR A 241 -4.47 9.11 -0.43
CA THR A 241 -5.72 9.29 -1.19
C THR A 241 -6.94 8.95 -0.32
N HIS A 242 -8.14 9.33 -0.75
CA HIS A 242 -9.37 8.98 -0.03
C HIS A 242 -9.60 7.46 0.11
N GLU A 243 -9.19 6.65 -0.88
CA GLU A 243 -9.28 5.18 -0.82
C GLU A 243 -8.33 4.59 0.23
N GLN A 244 -7.08 5.08 0.25
CA GLN A 244 -6.09 4.70 1.25
C GLN A 244 -6.54 5.13 2.64
N LEU A 245 -7.09 6.34 2.79
CA LEU A 245 -7.63 6.85 4.03
C LEU A 245 -8.77 5.97 4.57
N MET A 246 -9.73 5.58 3.73
CA MET A 246 -10.82 4.69 4.17
C MET A 246 -10.28 3.35 4.67
N THR A 247 -9.23 2.83 4.04
CA THR A 247 -8.56 1.59 4.41
C THR A 247 -7.78 1.75 5.73
N GLU A 248 -6.93 2.77 5.86
CA GLU A 248 -6.14 3.06 7.06
C GLU A 248 -7.02 3.37 8.29
N LEU A 249 -8.16 4.05 8.08
CA LEU A 249 -9.10 4.36 9.14
C LEU A 249 -10.11 3.23 9.42
N CYS A 250 -10.17 2.20 8.57
CA CYS A 250 -11.16 1.12 8.65
C CYS A 250 -12.61 1.64 8.72
N ILE A 251 -12.92 2.63 7.87
CA ILE A 251 -14.24 3.25 7.79
C ILE A 251 -14.91 2.97 6.45
N THR A 252 -16.23 2.93 6.48
CA THR A 252 -17.05 2.84 5.26
C THR A 252 -17.08 4.17 4.53
N ARG A 253 -17.52 4.15 3.26
CA ARG A 253 -17.75 5.36 2.46
C ARG A 253 -18.67 6.36 3.15
N SER A 254 -19.66 5.90 3.91
CA SER A 254 -20.52 6.77 4.71
C SER A 254 -19.76 7.46 5.83
N GLY A 255 -18.91 6.74 6.57
CA GLY A 255 -18.04 7.31 7.59
C GLY A 255 -17.11 8.38 7.03
N TYR A 256 -16.49 8.10 5.87
CA TYR A 256 -15.65 9.07 5.16
C TYR A 256 -16.40 10.35 4.79
N ILE A 257 -17.59 10.24 4.20
CA ILE A 257 -18.39 11.41 3.81
C ILE A 257 -18.78 12.24 5.02
N THR A 258 -19.18 11.61 6.12
CA THR A 258 -19.57 12.36 7.33
C THR A 258 -18.36 13.04 7.98
N LEU A 259 -17.21 12.38 8.04
CA LEU A 259 -15.95 12.99 8.51
C LEU A 259 -15.56 14.19 7.67
N LEU A 260 -15.63 14.07 6.34
CA LEU A 260 -15.34 15.17 5.42
C LEU A 260 -16.30 16.35 5.63
N LYS A 261 -17.61 16.09 5.71
CA LYS A 261 -18.63 17.13 5.91
C LYS A 261 -18.57 17.78 7.29
N SER A 262 -18.13 17.06 8.31
CA SER A 262 -17.97 17.58 9.67
C SER A 262 -16.78 18.54 9.83
N GLY A 263 -15.91 18.66 8.81
CA GLY A 263 -14.70 19.47 8.86
C GLY A 263 -13.55 18.85 9.65
N LEU A 264 -13.71 17.61 10.14
CA LEU A 264 -12.66 16.87 10.85
C LEU A 264 -11.54 16.41 9.92
N LEU A 265 -11.85 16.19 8.64
CA LEU A 265 -10.85 15.96 7.59
C LEU A 265 -10.64 17.22 6.78
N LYS A 266 -9.37 17.60 6.59
CA LYS A 266 -8.96 18.73 5.75
C LYS A 266 -8.31 18.21 4.46
N PRO A 267 -9.06 18.09 3.36
CA PRO A 267 -8.50 17.63 2.09
C PRO A 267 -7.60 18.72 1.48
N LEU A 268 -6.52 18.28 0.85
CA LEU A 268 -5.74 19.05 -0.11
C LEU A 268 -6.18 18.60 -1.50
N THR A 269 -6.77 19.48 -2.29
CA THR A 269 -7.23 19.16 -3.64
C THR A 269 -6.11 19.42 -4.63
N VAL A 270 -5.67 18.38 -5.35
CA VAL A 270 -4.73 18.47 -6.46
C VAL A 270 -5.37 17.82 -7.68
N LYS A 271 -5.61 18.58 -8.75
CA LYS A 271 -6.28 18.11 -9.99
C LYS A 271 -7.64 17.43 -9.74
N GLY A 272 -8.45 17.97 -8.81
CA GLY A 272 -9.75 17.40 -8.45
C GLY A 272 -9.67 16.08 -7.67
N GLN A 273 -8.47 15.57 -7.38
CA GLN A 273 -8.25 14.48 -6.43
C GLN A 273 -7.96 15.03 -5.04
N ALA A 274 -8.63 14.46 -4.03
CA ALA A 274 -8.42 14.83 -2.64
C ALA A 274 -7.31 13.98 -2.01
N TYR A 275 -6.31 14.67 -1.47
CA TYR A 275 -5.22 14.11 -0.68
C TYR A 275 -5.36 14.54 0.78
N PHE A 276 -4.86 13.72 1.70
CA PHE A 276 -4.93 14.00 3.14
C PHE A 276 -3.57 13.77 3.78
N TYR A 277 -3.11 14.70 4.62
CA TYR A 277 -1.87 14.52 5.35
C TYR A 277 -2.02 13.42 6.41
N ARG A 278 -1.07 12.48 6.44
CA ARG A 278 -1.02 11.40 7.45
C ARG A 278 -0.90 11.93 8.87
N THR A 279 -0.26 13.09 9.06
CA THR A 279 -0.19 13.78 10.36
C THR A 279 -1.57 14.19 10.89
N HIS A 280 -2.50 14.56 10.00
CA HIS A 280 -3.87 14.87 10.42
C HIS A 280 -4.64 13.62 10.83
N LEU A 281 -4.41 12.48 10.15
CA LEU A 281 -5.04 11.21 10.49
C LEU A 281 -4.57 10.68 11.84
N THR A 282 -3.27 10.73 12.08
CA THR A 282 -2.67 10.34 13.37
C THR A 282 -3.16 11.25 14.50
N SER A 283 -3.25 12.56 14.28
CA SER A 283 -3.83 13.50 15.25
C SER A 283 -5.30 13.20 15.56
N LEU A 284 -6.10 12.83 14.56
CA LEU A 284 -7.50 12.46 14.74
C LEU A 284 -7.63 11.19 15.59
N CYS A 285 -6.82 10.16 15.31
CA CYS A 285 -6.79 8.94 16.11
C CYS A 285 -6.32 9.19 17.55
N HIS A 286 -5.28 10.00 17.73
CA HIS A 286 -4.74 10.36 19.05
C HIS A 286 -5.80 11.08 19.90
N ARG A 287 -6.53 12.02 19.31
CA ARG A 287 -7.61 12.73 20.02
C ARG A 287 -8.72 11.78 20.48
N LEU A 288 -9.07 10.77 19.69
CA LEU A 288 -10.03 9.76 20.13
C LEU A 288 -9.47 8.86 21.22
N GLU A 289 -8.18 8.54 21.16
CA GLU A 289 -7.49 7.75 22.17
C GLU A 289 -7.50 8.47 23.53
N GLU A 290 -7.19 9.77 23.57
CA GLU A 290 -7.28 10.62 24.77
C GLU A 290 -8.69 10.70 25.37
N LEU A 291 -9.72 10.74 24.52
CA LEU A 291 -11.11 10.82 24.95
C LEU A 291 -11.72 9.46 25.32
N SER A 292 -11.05 8.37 24.92
CA SER A 292 -11.59 7.03 25.07
C SER A 292 -11.44 6.47 26.48
N ARG A 293 -12.41 5.65 26.86
CA ARG A 293 -12.41 4.86 28.08
C ARG A 293 -12.33 3.37 27.72
N PRO A 294 -11.78 2.52 28.61
CA PRO A 294 -11.86 1.08 28.42
C PRO A 294 -13.32 0.63 28.34
N CYS A 295 -13.62 -0.34 27.46
CA CYS A 295 -14.98 -0.84 27.33
C CYS A 295 -15.48 -1.49 28.63
N PRO A 296 -16.76 -1.24 29.03
CA PRO A 296 -17.39 -1.93 30.15
C PRO A 296 -17.62 -3.41 29.83
N ALA A 297 -17.70 -4.25 30.87
CA ALA A 297 -17.90 -5.70 30.75
C ALA A 297 -19.26 -6.11 30.11
N SER A 298 -20.25 -5.22 30.13
CA SER A 298 -21.54 -5.41 29.44
C SER A 298 -21.57 -4.59 28.14
N PHE A 299 -21.71 -5.29 27.01
CA PHE A 299 -21.53 -4.73 25.67
C PHE A 299 -22.84 -4.50 24.90
N ALA A 300 -23.98 -4.92 25.45
CA ALA A 300 -25.24 -5.03 24.71
C ALA A 300 -25.79 -3.69 24.18
N HIS A 301 -25.34 -2.56 24.73
CA HIS A 301 -25.86 -1.23 24.41
C HIS A 301 -24.88 -0.32 23.65
N LEU A 302 -23.69 -0.82 23.32
CA LEU A 302 -22.67 -0.04 22.61
C LEU A 302 -22.85 -0.16 21.09
N GLN A 303 -22.76 0.97 20.40
CA GLN A 303 -22.83 1.04 18.93
C GLN A 303 -21.51 1.56 18.35
N PRO A 304 -21.07 1.06 17.17
CA PRO A 304 -19.85 1.55 16.52
C PRO A 304 -19.94 3.04 16.22
N LEU A 305 -18.87 3.81 16.45
CA LEU A 305 -18.84 5.26 16.20
C LEU A 305 -19.23 5.64 14.76
N PHE A 306 -18.82 4.83 13.77
CA PHE A 306 -19.17 5.02 12.36
C PHE A 306 -20.17 3.97 11.86
N GLY A 307 -21.29 3.81 12.59
CA GLY A 307 -22.36 2.85 12.29
C GLY A 307 -23.53 3.43 11.48
N THR A 308 -24.56 2.59 11.30
CA THR A 308 -25.81 2.94 10.58
C THR A 308 -26.65 4.01 11.28
N TRP A 309 -26.39 4.26 12.56
CA TRP A 309 -27.06 5.31 13.35
C TRP A 309 -26.72 6.72 12.86
N LEU A 310 -25.60 6.91 12.14
CA LEU A 310 -25.10 8.19 11.66
C LEU A 310 -25.47 8.43 10.17
N PRO A 311 -26.55 9.16 9.86
CA PRO A 311 -26.99 9.38 8.49
C PRO A 311 -26.03 10.30 7.75
N TRP A 312 -25.66 9.88 6.54
CA TRP A 312 -24.66 10.56 5.70
C TRP A 312 -25.27 11.17 4.43
N ARG A 313 -26.57 10.90 4.18
CA ARG A 313 -27.39 11.48 3.10
C ARG A 313 -28.69 12.05 3.65
N GLY A 314 -29.24 13.02 2.93
CA GLY A 314 -30.54 13.62 3.23
C GLY A 314 -30.48 14.77 4.25
N PRO A 315 -31.65 15.21 4.74
CA PRO A 315 -31.80 16.43 5.53
C PRO A 315 -31.13 16.37 6.91
N TYR A 316 -30.84 15.16 7.41
CA TYR A 316 -30.25 14.94 8.74
C TYR A 316 -28.71 14.96 8.76
N THR A 317 -28.06 15.29 7.65
CA THR A 317 -26.59 15.29 7.54
C THR A 317 -25.94 16.35 8.42
N SER A 318 -26.58 17.50 8.61
CA SER A 318 -26.11 18.54 9.54
C SER A 318 -26.09 18.04 10.99
N SER A 319 -27.13 17.36 11.45
CA SER A 319 -27.18 16.76 12.79
C SER A 319 -26.07 15.73 13.00
N SER A 320 -25.75 14.92 11.98
CA SER A 320 -24.63 13.98 12.06
C SER A 320 -23.28 14.67 12.18
N CYS A 321 -23.10 15.81 11.48
CA CYS A 321 -21.86 16.58 11.54
C CYS A 321 -21.69 17.23 12.92
N GLU A 322 -22.75 17.85 13.44
CA GLU A 322 -22.79 18.44 14.79
C GLU A 322 -22.53 17.37 15.87
N MET A 323 -23.16 16.20 15.73
CA MET A 323 -22.94 15.08 16.64
C MET A 323 -21.48 14.59 16.65
N LEU A 324 -20.85 14.45 15.47
CA LEU A 324 -19.43 14.09 15.41
C LEU A 324 -18.55 15.17 16.06
N GLN A 325 -18.83 16.45 15.82
CA GLN A 325 -18.07 17.53 16.48
C GLN A 325 -18.20 17.46 18.00
N ASP A 326 -19.40 17.20 18.52
CA ASP A 326 -19.64 17.04 19.96
C ASP A 326 -18.91 15.83 20.55
N ILE A 327 -18.86 14.71 19.82
CA ILE A 327 -18.10 13.51 20.23
C ILE A 327 -16.60 13.84 20.29
N PHE A 328 -16.05 14.46 19.24
CA PHE A 328 -14.64 14.86 19.21
C PHE A 328 -14.32 15.99 20.20
N ALA A 329 -15.32 16.70 20.73
CA ALA A 329 -15.19 17.65 21.83
C ALA A 329 -15.27 16.98 23.22
N GLY A 330 -15.46 15.65 23.30
CA GLY A 330 -15.52 14.91 24.56
C GLY A 330 -16.84 15.05 25.31
N LYS A 331 -17.91 15.52 24.66
CA LYS A 331 -19.23 15.68 25.29
C LYS A 331 -19.93 14.35 25.56
N PHE A 332 -19.49 13.28 24.90
CA PHE A 332 -20.04 11.93 25.04
C PHE A 332 -18.93 10.95 25.41
N PRO A 333 -19.24 9.93 26.22
CA PRO A 333 -18.29 8.87 26.50
C PRO A 333 -18.02 8.03 25.24
N ILE A 334 -16.74 7.85 24.94
CA ILE A 334 -16.26 7.00 23.85
C ILE A 334 -15.58 5.79 24.48
N PHE A 335 -15.89 4.60 23.98
CA PHE A 335 -15.32 3.34 24.48
C PHE A 335 -14.46 2.70 23.41
N ARG A 336 -13.26 2.23 23.78
CA ARG A 336 -12.33 1.60 22.83
C ARG A 336 -12.20 0.09 23.06
N ARG A 337 -12.26 -0.66 21.97
CA ARG A 337 -11.92 -2.10 21.91
C ARG A 337 -10.57 -2.30 21.27
N LEU A 338 -9.68 -3.05 21.94
CA LEU A 338 -8.32 -3.30 21.45
C LEU A 338 -8.27 -4.31 20.29
N GLU A 339 -9.32 -5.11 20.12
CA GLU A 339 -9.43 -6.15 19.09
C GLU A 339 -9.63 -5.56 17.68
N ASN A 340 -10.21 -4.36 17.59
CA ASN A 340 -10.59 -3.74 16.33
C ASN A 340 -9.53 -2.72 15.89
N PRO A 341 -9.25 -2.63 14.58
CA PRO A 341 -8.26 -1.68 14.06
C PRO A 341 -8.82 -0.26 13.96
N SER A 342 -7.96 0.73 14.25
CA SER A 342 -8.17 2.15 13.91
C SER A 342 -9.53 2.71 14.38
N LEU A 343 -10.28 3.44 13.54
CA LEU A 343 -11.54 4.06 13.95
C LEU A 343 -12.68 3.07 14.21
N SER A 344 -12.56 1.83 13.72
CA SER A 344 -13.54 0.77 14.02
C SER A 344 -13.45 0.26 15.47
N ALA A 345 -12.40 0.67 16.20
CA ALA A 345 -12.20 0.38 17.61
C ALA A 345 -13.13 1.15 18.56
N TYR A 346 -13.72 2.26 18.10
CA TYR A 346 -14.43 3.20 18.95
C TYR A 346 -15.94 2.99 18.91
N PHE A 347 -16.56 3.02 20.08
CA PHE A 347 -17.97 2.79 20.32
C PHE A 347 -18.57 3.89 21.18
N ILE A 348 -19.85 4.13 21.01
CA ILE A 348 -20.66 5.07 21.78
C ILE A 348 -21.81 4.35 22.48
N ASP A 349 -22.35 4.97 23.52
CA ASP A 349 -23.54 4.47 24.21
C ASP A 349 -24.85 4.96 23.59
N SER A 350 -25.97 4.56 24.20
CA SER A 350 -27.32 4.96 23.76
C SER A 350 -27.59 6.46 23.95
N THR A 351 -26.90 7.15 24.87
CA THR A 351 -27.13 8.58 25.16
C THR A 351 -26.79 9.44 23.94
N ALA A 352 -25.71 9.09 23.24
CA ALA A 352 -25.30 9.73 22.00
C ALA A 352 -26.35 9.55 20.88
N ILE A 353 -26.98 8.38 20.81
CA ILE A 353 -28.02 8.07 19.82
C ILE A 353 -29.31 8.85 20.13
N GLU A 354 -29.69 8.93 21.40
CA GLU A 354 -30.83 9.72 21.85
C GLU A 354 -30.65 11.21 21.56
N ARG A 355 -29.44 11.74 21.77
CA ARG A 355 -29.14 13.13 21.39
C ARG A 355 -29.29 13.36 19.90
N LEU A 356 -28.82 12.44 19.07
CA LEU A 356 -29.01 12.53 17.62
C LEU A 356 -30.50 12.52 17.24
N ARG A 357 -31.33 11.72 17.92
CA ARG A 357 -32.79 11.74 17.71
C ARG A 357 -33.39 13.11 18.05
N GLN A 358 -32.96 13.73 19.14
CA GLN A 358 -33.39 15.09 19.52
C GLN A 358 -33.00 16.12 18.44
N PHE A 359 -31.78 16.07 17.92
CA PHE A 359 -31.36 16.95 16.82
C PHE A 359 -32.24 16.79 15.57
N ARG A 360 -32.61 15.56 15.22
CA ARG A 360 -33.50 15.31 14.07
C ARG A 360 -34.90 15.87 14.28
N MET A 361 -35.48 15.69 15.48
CA MET A 361 -36.79 16.24 15.81
C MET A 361 -36.81 17.78 15.66
N ASN A 362 -35.73 18.45 16.05
CA ASN A 362 -35.59 19.88 15.88
C ASN A 362 -35.54 20.31 14.41
N ILE A 363 -34.92 19.52 13.52
CA ILE A 363 -34.92 19.79 12.08
C ILE A 363 -36.32 19.63 11.50
N VAL A 364 -37.01 18.54 11.83
CA VAL A 364 -38.40 18.31 11.38
C VAL A 364 -39.32 19.44 11.83
N ALA A 365 -39.21 19.87 13.09
CA ALA A 365 -39.98 20.99 13.62
C ALA A 365 -39.67 22.32 12.92
N LYS A 366 -38.41 22.58 12.56
CA LYS A 366 -38.01 23.77 11.78
C LYS A 366 -38.56 23.74 10.35
N GLN A 367 -38.51 22.59 9.68
CA GLN A 367 -39.07 22.43 8.33
C GLN A 367 -40.59 22.62 8.32
N ALA A 368 -41.31 22.03 9.27
CA ALA A 368 -42.76 22.22 9.40
C ALA A 368 -43.16 23.68 9.67
N ARG A 369 -42.32 24.45 10.38
CA ARG A 369 -42.54 25.90 10.57
C ARG A 369 -42.31 26.69 9.29
N LEU A 370 -41.26 26.36 8.53
CA LEU A 370 -40.96 27.01 7.25
C LEU A 370 -42.07 26.77 6.23
N GLU A 371 -42.56 25.54 6.08
CA GLU A 371 -43.68 25.19 5.19
C GLU A 371 -44.98 25.92 5.56
N ARG A 372 -45.28 26.05 6.85
CA ARG A 372 -46.43 26.84 7.31
C ARG A 372 -46.26 28.33 7.01
N SER A 373 -45.05 28.88 7.17
CA SER A 373 -44.79 30.29 6.86
C SER A 373 -44.81 30.62 5.36
N SER A 374 -44.35 29.70 4.51
CA SER A 374 -44.44 29.88 3.05
C SER A 374 -45.86 29.71 2.53
N GLN A 375 -46.67 28.83 3.12
CA GLN A 375 -48.10 28.74 2.84
C GLN A 375 -48.87 29.99 3.27
N GLN A 376 -48.46 30.68 4.35
CA GLN A 376 -49.08 31.94 4.78
C GLN A 376 -48.79 33.12 3.85
N LEU A 377 -47.63 33.15 3.19
CA LEU A 377 -47.28 34.20 2.23
C LEU A 377 -48.00 34.06 0.88
N SER A 378 -48.47 32.86 0.52
CA SER A 378 -49.28 32.62 -0.67
C SER A 378 -50.77 32.98 -0.53
N PHE A 379 -51.21 33.46 0.65
CA PHE A 379 -52.59 33.92 0.90
C PHE A 379 -52.72 35.43 1.03
N LEU A 380 -51.71 36.22 0.66
CA LEU A 380 -51.85 37.67 0.55
C LEU A 380 -52.55 38.00 -0.80
N PRO A 381 -53.72 38.66 -0.79
CA PRO A 381 -54.35 39.14 -2.02
C PRO A 381 -53.54 40.30 -2.61
N GLU A 382 -53.53 40.39 -3.95
CA GLU A 382 -52.93 41.51 -4.72
C GLU A 382 -53.48 42.88 -4.33
#